data_AF-A0A4Q6XGA7-F1
#
_entry.id   AF-A0A4Q6XGA7-F1
#
_cell.length_a   1.000
_cell.length_b   1.000
_cell.length_c   1.000
_cell.angle_alpha   90.00
_cell.angle_beta   90.00
_cell.angle_gamma   90.00
#
_symmetry.space_group_name_H-M   'P 1'
#
loop_
_entity.id
_entity.type
_entity.pdbx_description
1 polymer ?
#
loop_
_entity_poly.entity_id
_entity_poly.type
_entity_poly.pdbx_seq_one_letter_code
_entity_poly.pdbx_strand_id
1 'polypeptide(L)'
;MQNTITRLQDRLEQFRISCEKRDSQIREQKETYKDAKPDFRQAFEQTILKDIKDLINPLKEQFNAHGLVLKLEHHKNHGHFRSSDNHTNPYIVLAIESSKKSLRDRWYNCPFLTFESDINLGKVMLYSYNESIEYFSYKNHPNQSDKKLVYETKLAEYKVVDILPLFENFVDKTLKNIDKLEIVPKHETMHTEDQIAKLMNEITTWKDKYCVLLEKYNSFLEDDKNNG
;
A
#
# COMPACT_ATOMS: atom_id res chain seq x y z
N MET A 1 -37.51 23.75 -44.63
CA MET A 1 -37.86 23.80 -43.19
C MET A 1 -38.18 22.41 -42.64
N GLN A 2 -39.10 21.65 -43.24
CA GLN A 2 -39.48 20.30 -42.78
C GLN A 2 -38.28 19.34 -42.60
N ASN A 3 -37.38 19.26 -43.59
CA ASN A 3 -36.20 18.38 -43.53
C ASN A 3 -35.22 18.75 -42.40
N THR A 4 -35.16 20.04 -42.03
CA THR A 4 -34.30 20.51 -40.93
C THR A 4 -34.89 20.11 -39.58
N ILE A 5 -36.21 20.17 -39.43
CA ILE A 5 -36.93 19.78 -38.22
C ILE A 5 -36.79 18.27 -37.98
N THR A 6 -37.02 17.45 -39.00
CA THR A 6 -36.86 15.98 -38.91
C THR A 6 -35.43 15.60 -38.51
N ARG A 7 -34.41 16.20 -39.14
CA ARG A 7 -33.00 15.93 -38.79
C ARG A 7 -32.65 16.30 -37.34
N LEU A 8 -33.28 17.34 -36.79
CA LEU A 8 -33.07 17.74 -35.39
C LEU A 8 -33.77 16.78 -34.43
N GLN A 9 -34.96 16.29 -34.77
CA GLN A 9 -35.67 15.27 -33.99
C GLN A 9 -34.87 13.97 -33.91
N ASP A 10 -34.33 13.49 -35.03
CA ASP A 10 -33.49 12.28 -35.06
C ASP A 10 -32.24 12.44 -34.19
N ARG A 11 -31.58 13.61 -34.22
CA ARG A 11 -30.42 13.89 -33.38
C ARG A 11 -30.77 13.92 -31.89
N LEU A 12 -31.93 14.47 -31.54
CA LEU A 12 -32.39 14.51 -30.15
C LEU A 12 -32.68 13.10 -29.63
N GLU A 13 -33.28 12.25 -30.46
CA GLU A 13 -33.59 10.87 -30.11
C GLU A 13 -32.33 10.00 -29.98
N GLN A 14 -31.36 10.16 -30.89
CA GLN A 14 -30.04 9.49 -30.76
C GLN A 14 -29.29 9.95 -29.51
N PHE A 15 -29.39 11.22 -29.14
CA PHE A 15 -28.82 11.74 -27.91
C PHE A 15 -29.49 11.14 -26.67
N ARG A 16 -30.83 11.06 -26.65
CA ARG A 16 -31.60 10.41 -25.58
C ARG A 16 -31.20 8.95 -25.38
N ILE A 17 -31.16 8.17 -26.47
CA ILE A 17 -30.72 6.76 -26.46
C ILE A 17 -29.29 6.63 -25.93
N SER A 18 -28.38 7.54 -26.33
CA SER A 18 -27.00 7.55 -25.82
C SER A 18 -26.92 7.86 -24.32
N CYS A 19 -27.74 8.78 -23.82
CA CYS A 19 -27.83 9.09 -22.39
C CYS A 19 -28.36 7.89 -21.60
N GLU A 20 -29.43 7.25 -22.07
CA GLU A 20 -30.02 6.08 -21.41
C GLU A 20 -29.08 4.88 -21.36
N LYS A 21 -28.35 4.61 -22.45
CA LYS A 21 -27.31 3.58 -22.46
C LYS A 21 -26.21 3.86 -21.44
N ARG A 22 -25.76 5.12 -21.33
CA ARG A 22 -24.73 5.52 -20.37
C ARG A 22 -25.24 5.37 -18.93
N ASP A 23 -26.47 5.80 -18.66
CA ASP A 23 -27.08 5.70 -17.34
C ASP A 23 -27.30 4.24 -16.92
N SER A 24 -27.72 3.37 -17.84
CA SER A 24 -27.84 1.93 -17.58
C SER A 24 -26.48 1.29 -17.31
N GLN A 25 -25.44 1.62 -18.07
CA GLN A 25 -24.07 1.14 -17.81
C GLN A 25 -23.55 1.60 -16.45
N ILE A 26 -23.82 2.86 -16.07
CA ILE A 26 -23.45 3.38 -14.75
C ILE A 26 -24.19 2.66 -13.63
N ARG A 27 -25.49 2.32 -13.83
CA ARG A 27 -26.28 1.57 -12.83
C ARG A 27 -25.79 0.14 -12.70
N GLU A 28 -25.55 -0.55 -13.81
CA GLU A 28 -25.03 -1.92 -13.84
C GLU A 28 -23.66 -2.00 -13.15
N GLN A 29 -22.74 -1.08 -13.47
CA GLN A 29 -21.45 -0.99 -12.77
C GLN A 29 -21.60 -0.76 -11.26
N LYS A 30 -22.56 0.07 -10.83
CA LYS A 30 -22.83 0.31 -9.40
C LYS A 30 -23.40 -0.90 -8.69
N GLU A 31 -24.24 -1.69 -9.36
CA GLU A 31 -24.80 -2.93 -8.81
C GLU A 31 -23.74 -4.03 -8.70
N THR A 32 -22.99 -4.30 -9.78
CA THR A 32 -21.85 -5.23 -9.75
C THR A 32 -20.83 -4.83 -8.68
N TYR A 33 -20.56 -3.53 -8.53
CA TYR A 33 -19.69 -3.01 -7.48
C TYR A 33 -20.22 -3.29 -6.06
N LYS A 34 -21.53 -3.22 -5.85
CA LYS A 34 -22.15 -3.44 -4.54
C LYS A 34 -22.01 -4.90 -4.10
N ASP A 35 -22.13 -5.84 -5.04
CA ASP A 35 -22.13 -7.28 -4.77
C ASP A 35 -20.72 -7.87 -4.68
N ALA A 36 -19.75 -7.39 -5.47
CA ALA A 36 -18.36 -7.85 -5.42
C ALA A 36 -17.55 -7.31 -4.23
N LYS A 37 -18.03 -6.21 -3.61
CA LYS A 37 -17.33 -5.47 -2.56
C LYS A 37 -17.07 -6.26 -1.26
N PRO A 38 -18.02 -7.05 -0.71
CA PRO A 38 -17.78 -7.81 0.52
C PRO A 38 -16.70 -8.89 0.35
N ASP A 39 -16.80 -9.71 -0.70
CA ASP A 39 -15.89 -10.84 -0.93
C ASP A 39 -14.48 -10.39 -1.21
N PHE A 40 -14.31 -9.37 -2.08
CA PHE A 40 -13.00 -8.81 -2.36
C PHE A 40 -12.36 -8.22 -1.09
N ARG A 41 -13.14 -7.50 -0.28
CA ARG A 41 -12.65 -6.94 0.99
C ARG A 41 -12.22 -8.01 1.96
N GLN A 42 -13.02 -9.07 2.10
CA GLN A 42 -12.69 -10.19 2.97
C GLN A 42 -11.42 -10.88 2.49
N ALA A 43 -11.31 -11.18 1.19
CA ALA A 43 -10.13 -11.77 0.61
C ALA A 43 -8.88 -10.89 0.83
N PHE A 44 -8.98 -9.58 0.59
CA PHE A 44 -7.89 -8.63 0.84
C PHE A 44 -7.44 -8.63 2.30
N GLU A 45 -8.39 -8.68 3.23
CA GLU A 45 -8.09 -8.71 4.66
C GLU A 45 -7.46 -10.03 5.12
N GLN A 46 -7.92 -11.16 4.59
CA GLN A 46 -7.44 -12.49 4.94
C GLN A 46 -6.09 -12.84 4.29
N THR A 47 -5.74 -12.17 3.20
CA THR A 47 -4.48 -12.35 2.48
C THR A 47 -3.50 -11.23 2.81
N ILE A 48 -3.59 -10.11 2.12
CA ILE A 48 -2.61 -9.02 2.17
C ILE A 48 -2.50 -8.40 3.55
N LEU A 49 -3.63 -8.03 4.18
CA LEU A 49 -3.57 -7.41 5.50
C LEU A 49 -3.03 -8.37 6.56
N LYS A 50 -3.37 -9.66 6.46
CA LYS A 50 -2.84 -10.68 7.35
C LYS A 50 -1.33 -10.84 7.15
N ASP A 51 -0.87 -11.01 5.92
CA ASP A 51 0.55 -11.19 5.61
C ASP A 51 1.39 -9.99 6.02
N ILE A 52 0.91 -8.77 5.76
CA ILE A 52 1.61 -7.55 6.20
C ILE A 52 1.63 -7.46 7.73
N LYS A 53 0.56 -7.84 8.44
CA LYS A 53 0.57 -7.90 9.91
C LYS A 53 1.58 -8.92 10.42
N ASP A 54 1.60 -10.11 9.84
CA ASP A 54 2.51 -11.20 10.22
C ASP A 54 3.97 -10.80 9.97
N LEU A 55 4.23 -10.05 8.89
CA LEU A 55 5.55 -9.48 8.57
C LEU A 55 5.99 -8.43 9.60
N ILE A 56 5.13 -7.48 9.95
CA ILE A 56 5.54 -6.30 10.72
C ILE A 56 5.45 -6.46 12.24
N ASN A 57 4.53 -7.30 12.73
CA ASN A 57 4.27 -7.40 14.17
C ASN A 57 5.53 -7.81 14.96
N PRO A 58 6.33 -8.79 14.51
CA PRO A 58 7.59 -9.13 15.17
C PRO A 58 8.61 -7.99 15.17
N LEU A 59 8.55 -7.08 14.18
CA LEU A 59 9.52 -5.98 14.02
C LEU A 59 9.21 -4.78 14.93
N LYS A 60 7.96 -4.62 15.37
CA LYS A 60 7.53 -3.43 16.14
C LYS A 60 8.38 -3.19 17.38
N GLU A 61 8.67 -4.24 18.15
CA GLU A 61 9.47 -4.13 19.37
C GLU A 61 10.91 -3.71 19.06
N GLN A 62 11.49 -4.27 17.99
CA GLN A 62 12.84 -3.92 17.57
C GLN A 62 12.93 -2.47 17.09
N PHE A 63 11.98 -2.01 16.28
CA PHE A 63 11.91 -0.61 15.86
C PHE A 63 11.77 0.32 17.06
N ASN A 64 10.86 -0.01 17.99
CA ASN A 64 10.64 0.79 19.20
C ASN A 64 11.90 0.88 20.07
N ALA A 65 12.65 -0.22 20.23
CA ALA A 65 13.90 -0.25 20.98
C ALA A 65 14.98 0.69 20.40
N HIS A 66 14.90 0.99 19.10
CA HIS A 66 15.80 1.91 18.40
C HIS A 66 15.20 3.32 18.24
N GLY A 67 14.14 3.65 18.99
CA GLY A 67 13.52 4.97 18.91
C GLY A 67 12.80 5.22 17.58
N LEU A 68 12.33 4.17 16.91
CA LEU A 68 11.54 4.24 15.69
C LEU A 68 10.12 3.73 15.95
N VAL A 69 9.16 4.21 15.17
CA VAL A 69 7.77 3.80 15.23
C VAL A 69 7.35 3.26 13.87
N LEU A 70 7.04 1.97 13.83
CA LEU A 70 6.43 1.32 12.68
C LEU A 70 4.91 1.41 12.80
N LYS A 71 4.29 2.19 11.91
CA LYS A 71 2.85 2.44 11.91
C LYS A 71 2.17 1.68 10.77
N LEU A 72 1.15 0.90 11.13
CA LEU A 72 0.24 0.27 10.18
C LEU A 72 -1.16 0.86 10.38
N GLU A 73 -1.72 1.43 9.31
CA GLU A 73 -3.12 1.81 9.23
C GLU A 73 -3.77 1.12 8.04
N HIS A 74 -5.08 0.94 8.10
CA HIS A 74 -5.89 0.38 7.02
C HIS A 74 -7.31 0.96 7.08
N HIS A 75 -8.13 0.62 6.09
CA HIS A 75 -9.49 1.16 5.92
C HIS A 75 -10.40 1.06 7.16
N LYS A 76 -10.13 0.14 8.10
CA LYS A 76 -10.90 -0.02 9.34
C LYS A 76 -10.32 0.71 10.57
N ASN A 77 -9.06 1.14 10.55
CA ASN A 77 -8.39 1.77 11.70
C ASN A 77 -7.53 2.99 11.30
N HIS A 78 -8.06 3.82 10.42
CA HIS A 78 -7.39 5.00 9.88
C HIS A 78 -7.46 6.18 10.85
N GLY A 79 -6.30 6.68 11.25
CA GLY A 79 -6.16 7.82 12.14
C GLY A 79 -5.43 8.98 11.46
N HIS A 80 -4.31 8.66 10.81
CA HIS A 80 -3.38 9.62 10.23
C HIS A 80 -3.37 9.55 8.70
N PHE A 81 -3.56 8.35 8.13
CA PHE A 81 -3.59 8.15 6.69
C PHE A 81 -5.01 7.89 6.23
N ARG A 82 -5.52 8.69 5.29
CA ARG A 82 -6.86 8.53 4.73
C ARG A 82 -6.78 8.53 3.22
N SER A 83 -7.42 7.54 2.58
CA SER A 83 -7.65 7.62 1.14
C SER A 83 -8.72 8.67 0.82
N SER A 84 -8.52 9.46 -0.23
CA SER A 84 -9.52 10.43 -0.71
C SER A 84 -10.83 9.77 -1.12
N ASP A 85 -10.76 8.50 -1.54
CA ASP A 85 -11.88 7.66 -1.94
C ASP A 85 -12.47 6.93 -0.73
N ASN A 86 -12.63 7.69 0.35
CA ASN A 86 -13.22 7.27 1.61
C ASN A 86 -14.41 6.33 1.34
N HIS A 87 -14.24 5.06 1.77
CA HIS A 87 -15.25 4.02 2.01
C HIS A 87 -15.54 2.99 0.91
N THR A 88 -14.85 2.99 -0.23
CA THR A 88 -15.16 2.07 -1.34
C THR A 88 -14.16 0.92 -1.42
N ASN A 89 -12.85 1.19 -1.52
CA ASN A 89 -11.85 0.14 -1.66
C ASN A 89 -11.02 -0.08 -0.38
N PRO A 90 -10.69 -1.33 0.00
CA PRO A 90 -9.79 -1.59 1.12
C PRO A 90 -8.37 -1.10 0.79
N TYR A 91 -7.64 -0.66 1.80
CA TYR A 91 -6.28 -0.17 1.66
C TYR A 91 -5.47 -0.44 2.92
N ILE A 92 -4.14 -0.40 2.78
CA ILE A 92 -3.16 -0.51 3.87
C ILE A 92 -2.14 0.59 3.68
N VAL A 93 -1.71 1.21 4.77
CA VAL A 93 -0.58 2.15 4.80
C VAL A 93 0.41 1.70 5.86
N LEU A 94 1.68 1.69 5.47
CA LEU A 94 2.80 1.40 6.34
C LEU A 94 3.78 2.57 6.32
N ALA A 95 4.08 3.12 7.49
CA ALA A 95 5.01 4.22 7.66
C ALA A 95 6.03 3.91 8.75
N ILE A 96 7.23 4.47 8.61
CA ILE A 96 8.32 4.39 9.60
C ILE A 96 8.78 5.80 9.90
N GLU A 97 8.91 6.12 11.18
CA GLU A 97 9.41 7.42 11.60
C GLU A 97 10.05 7.38 13.00
N SER A 98 10.92 8.35 13.30
CA SER A 98 11.48 8.54 14.63
C SER A 98 10.41 8.81 15.71
N SER A 99 10.54 8.13 16.84
CA SER A 99 9.72 8.32 18.05
C SER A 99 9.99 9.68 18.72
N LYS A 100 11.13 10.31 18.42
CA LYS A 100 11.51 11.63 18.94
C LYS A 100 10.60 12.75 18.43
N LYS A 101 9.99 12.58 17.25
CA LYS A 101 9.02 13.55 16.69
C LYS A 101 7.72 13.52 17.49
N SER A 102 7.08 14.68 17.63
CA SER A 102 5.74 14.79 18.22
C SER A 102 4.75 13.95 17.43
N LEU A 103 3.68 13.44 18.06
CA LEU A 103 2.70 12.59 17.38
C LEU A 103 2.11 13.28 16.13
N ARG A 104 1.93 14.60 16.18
CA ARG A 104 1.40 15.40 15.06
C ARG A 104 2.40 15.47 13.91
N ASP A 105 3.65 15.79 14.20
CA ASP A 105 4.68 16.03 13.18
C ASP A 105 5.25 14.73 12.60
N ARG A 106 5.22 13.66 13.40
CA ARG A 106 5.73 12.33 13.04
C ARG A 106 5.14 11.85 11.73
N TRP A 107 3.84 11.98 11.57
CA TRP A 107 3.19 11.43 10.38
C TRP A 107 3.13 12.47 9.25
N TYR A 108 3.17 13.76 9.58
CA TYR A 108 2.92 14.81 8.60
C TYR A 108 3.87 14.82 7.39
N ASN A 109 5.13 14.37 7.52
CA ASN A 109 6.13 14.32 6.42
C ASN A 109 6.89 12.98 6.37
N CYS A 110 6.24 11.87 6.74
CA CYS A 110 6.92 10.57 6.75
C CYS A 110 6.80 9.86 5.38
N PRO A 111 7.87 9.22 4.88
CA PRO A 111 7.75 8.25 3.81
C PRO A 111 6.83 7.09 4.20
N PHE A 112 6.03 6.61 3.27
CA PHE A 112 5.15 5.47 3.50
C PHE A 112 4.95 4.61 2.26
N LEU A 113 4.62 3.34 2.50
CA LEU A 113 4.08 2.44 1.50
C LEU A 113 2.57 2.39 1.63
N THR A 114 1.85 2.25 0.52
CA THR A 114 0.42 1.97 0.56
C THR A 114 0.03 0.89 -0.44
N PHE A 115 -0.74 -0.08 0.07
CA PHE A 115 -1.51 -0.99 -0.76
C PHE A 115 -2.86 -0.33 -1.02
N GLU A 116 -3.11 0.03 -2.26
CA GLU A 116 -4.42 0.44 -2.74
C GLU A 116 -5.04 -0.73 -3.51
N SER A 117 -6.36 -0.81 -3.53
CA SER A 117 -7.07 -1.82 -4.31
C SER A 117 -8.06 -1.20 -5.27
N ASP A 118 -8.28 -1.92 -6.37
CA ASP A 118 -9.35 -1.66 -7.32
C ASP A 118 -10.24 -2.90 -7.35
N ILE A 119 -11.39 -2.79 -6.67
CA ILE A 119 -12.37 -3.88 -6.56
C ILE A 119 -12.94 -4.25 -7.94
N ASN A 120 -13.14 -3.27 -8.83
CA ASN A 120 -13.71 -3.52 -10.15
C ASN A 120 -12.76 -4.36 -11.02
N LEU A 121 -11.46 -4.10 -10.89
CA LEU A 121 -10.44 -4.81 -11.64
C LEU A 121 -9.90 -6.05 -10.90
N GLY A 122 -10.30 -6.25 -9.65
CA GLY A 122 -9.77 -7.30 -8.79
C GLY A 122 -8.26 -7.12 -8.52
N LYS A 123 -7.76 -5.89 -8.58
CA LYS A 123 -6.32 -5.57 -8.52
C LYS A 123 -5.90 -4.97 -7.21
N VAL A 124 -4.63 -5.16 -6.90
CA VAL A 124 -3.93 -4.51 -5.80
C VAL A 124 -2.65 -3.89 -6.33
N MET A 125 -2.40 -2.66 -5.89
CA MET A 125 -1.26 -1.86 -6.29
C MET A 125 -0.52 -1.43 -5.03
N LEU A 126 0.79 -1.62 -5.03
CA LEU A 126 1.68 -1.09 -4.01
C LEU A 126 2.36 0.16 -4.55
N TYR A 127 2.23 1.23 -3.77
CA TYR A 127 2.85 2.51 -4.07
C TYR A 127 3.83 2.89 -2.97
N SER A 128 4.92 3.54 -3.37
CA SER A 128 5.85 4.22 -2.48
C SER A 128 5.65 5.72 -2.58
N TYR A 129 5.54 6.36 -1.42
CA TYR A 129 5.33 7.80 -1.26
C TYR A 129 6.48 8.42 -0.48
N ASN A 130 6.92 9.59 -0.94
CA ASN A 130 7.96 10.40 -0.29
C ASN A 130 7.42 11.74 0.26
N GLU A 131 6.11 11.96 0.25
CA GLU A 131 5.46 13.26 0.52
C GLU A 131 4.70 13.36 1.85
N SER A 132 4.30 14.61 2.15
CA SER A 132 3.50 15.07 3.29
C SER A 132 2.04 14.59 3.31
N ILE A 133 1.48 14.32 4.50
CA ILE A 133 0.08 13.89 4.72
C ILE A 133 -0.94 14.95 4.30
N GLU A 134 -0.62 16.25 4.35
CA GLU A 134 -1.58 17.30 3.96
C GLU A 134 -1.98 17.24 2.48
N TYR A 135 -1.26 16.45 1.67
CA TYR A 135 -1.46 16.32 0.23
C TYR A 135 -2.15 15.02 -0.20
N PHE A 136 -2.63 14.17 0.72
CA PHE A 136 -3.51 13.03 0.38
C PHE A 136 -4.96 13.48 0.08
N SER A 137 -5.09 14.58 -0.67
CA SER A 137 -6.33 15.06 -1.25
C SER A 137 -6.14 15.06 -2.77
N TYR A 138 -6.61 13.98 -3.42
CA TYR A 138 -6.62 13.86 -4.89
C TYR A 138 -7.29 15.03 -5.62
N LYS A 139 -8.03 15.88 -4.91
CA LYS A 139 -8.86 16.92 -5.54
C LYS A 139 -8.08 18.17 -5.95
N ASN A 140 -6.85 18.41 -5.49
CA ASN A 140 -6.24 19.74 -5.64
C ASN A 140 -4.79 19.81 -6.15
N HIS A 141 -4.11 18.73 -6.56
CA HIS A 141 -2.76 18.88 -7.13
C HIS A 141 -2.49 18.04 -8.40
N PRO A 142 -2.05 18.69 -9.51
CA PRO A 142 -1.61 18.01 -10.73
C PRO A 142 -0.20 17.41 -10.65
N ASN A 143 0.49 17.51 -9.50
CA ASN A 143 1.79 16.88 -9.32
C ASN A 143 1.61 15.48 -8.70
N GLN A 144 1.29 14.51 -9.56
CA GLN A 144 1.39 13.08 -9.27
C GLN A 144 2.86 12.59 -9.13
N SER A 145 3.85 13.48 -8.99
CA SER A 145 5.26 13.19 -9.26
C SER A 145 5.94 12.29 -8.22
N ASP A 146 5.39 12.19 -7.01
CA ASP A 146 6.09 11.56 -5.89
C ASP A 146 5.43 10.25 -5.42
N LYS A 147 4.32 9.87 -6.06
CA LYS A 147 3.69 8.54 -5.93
C LYS A 147 4.28 7.62 -6.98
N LYS A 148 5.04 6.61 -6.55
CA LYS A 148 5.61 5.61 -7.46
C LYS A 148 4.89 4.27 -7.34
N LEU A 149 4.26 3.80 -8.42
CA LEU A 149 3.82 2.41 -8.51
C LEU A 149 5.05 1.50 -8.51
N VAL A 150 5.14 0.61 -7.54
CA VAL A 150 6.27 -0.34 -7.42
C VAL A 150 5.85 -1.78 -7.64
N TYR A 151 4.56 -2.09 -7.52
CA TYR A 151 4.02 -3.42 -7.79
C TYR A 151 2.53 -3.35 -8.08
N GLU A 152 2.07 -4.18 -9.03
CA GLU A 152 0.67 -4.35 -9.38
C GLU A 152 0.41 -5.82 -9.65
N THR A 153 -0.67 -6.36 -9.07
CA THR A 153 -1.09 -7.75 -9.30
C THR A 153 -2.61 -7.88 -9.16
N LYS A 154 -3.17 -8.99 -9.61
CA LYS A 154 -4.53 -9.38 -9.19
C LYS A 154 -4.49 -9.91 -7.77
N LEU A 155 -5.53 -9.64 -6.98
CA LEU A 155 -5.59 -10.13 -5.60
C LEU A 155 -5.45 -11.65 -5.49
N ALA A 156 -6.02 -12.41 -6.44
CA ALA A 156 -5.93 -13.86 -6.48
C ALA A 156 -4.51 -14.40 -6.81
N GLU A 157 -3.65 -13.55 -7.39
CA GLU A 157 -2.29 -13.90 -7.81
C GLU A 157 -1.24 -13.37 -6.82
N TYR A 158 -1.67 -12.65 -5.77
CA TYR A 158 -0.79 -12.08 -4.77
C TYR A 158 -0.01 -13.15 -4.00
N LYS A 159 1.31 -12.93 -3.85
CA LYS A 159 2.19 -13.73 -3.00
C LYS A 159 3.11 -12.82 -2.21
N VAL A 160 3.14 -12.97 -0.88
CA VAL A 160 3.98 -12.15 0.02
C VAL A 160 5.46 -12.08 -0.42
N VAL A 161 6.00 -13.17 -0.98
CA VAL A 161 7.40 -13.22 -1.45
C VAL A 161 7.74 -12.15 -2.49
N ASP A 162 6.76 -11.74 -3.32
CA ASP A 162 6.98 -10.76 -4.38
C ASP A 162 7.09 -9.33 -3.84
N ILE A 163 6.53 -9.07 -2.65
CA ILE A 163 6.55 -7.76 -1.99
C ILE A 163 7.64 -7.63 -0.93
N LEU A 164 8.24 -8.74 -0.46
CA LEU A 164 9.33 -8.70 0.51
C LEU A 164 10.51 -7.81 0.07
N PRO A 165 11.07 -7.94 -1.16
CA PRO A 165 12.19 -7.09 -1.57
C PRO A 165 11.83 -5.60 -1.66
N LEU A 166 10.56 -5.30 -1.96
CA LEU A 166 10.05 -3.93 -2.04
C LEU A 166 9.91 -3.32 -0.65
N PHE A 167 9.44 -4.11 0.31
CA PHE A 167 9.39 -3.75 1.73
C PHE A 167 10.78 -3.51 2.31
N GLU A 168 11.73 -4.42 2.08
CA GLU A 168 13.13 -4.29 2.52
C GLU A 168 13.74 -2.99 2.00
N ASN A 169 13.63 -2.75 0.68
CA ASN A 169 14.14 -1.53 0.07
C ASN A 169 13.48 -0.25 0.61
N PHE A 170 12.20 -0.30 0.99
CA PHE A 170 11.53 0.82 1.65
C PHE A 170 12.08 1.06 3.05
N VAL A 171 12.23 0.01 3.86
CA VAL A 171 12.82 0.10 5.21
C VAL A 171 14.21 0.70 5.12
N ASP A 172 15.10 0.13 4.31
CA ASP A 172 16.49 0.58 4.15
C ASP A 172 16.59 2.05 3.77
N LYS A 173 15.77 2.49 2.81
CA LYS A 173 15.74 3.89 2.39
C LYS A 173 15.22 4.81 3.47
N THR A 174 14.18 4.39 4.18
CA THR A 174 13.56 5.21 5.23
C THR A 174 14.51 5.37 6.40
N LEU A 175 15.17 4.29 6.84
CA LEU A 175 16.18 4.34 7.89
C LEU A 175 17.36 5.25 7.51
N LYS A 176 17.92 5.10 6.30
CA LYS A 176 18.99 5.99 5.81
C LYS A 176 18.59 7.47 5.79
N ASN A 177 17.33 7.77 5.51
CA ASN A 177 16.84 9.14 5.51
C ASN A 177 16.64 9.69 6.93
N ILE A 178 16.15 8.86 7.86
CA ILE A 178 16.03 9.22 9.27
C ILE A 178 17.43 9.49 9.86
N ASP A 179 18.42 8.62 9.59
CA ASP A 179 19.80 8.80 10.04
C ASP A 179 20.40 10.12 9.54
N LYS A 180 20.17 10.48 8.27
CA LYS A 180 20.64 11.76 7.69
C LYS A 180 19.99 12.99 8.35
N LEU A 181 18.75 12.87 8.80
CA LEU A 181 18.06 13.93 9.55
C LEU A 181 18.59 14.05 10.99
N GLU A 182 19.20 12.99 11.54
CA GLU A 182 19.88 13.02 12.84
C GLU A 182 21.33 13.53 12.77
N ILE A 183 21.92 13.64 11.57
CA ILE A 183 23.20 14.35 11.31
C ILE A 183 22.92 15.86 11.08
N VAL A 184 22.31 16.51 12.06
CA VAL A 184 22.48 17.96 12.27
C VAL A 184 23.27 18.07 13.58
N PRO A 185 24.56 18.46 13.54
CA PRO A 185 25.43 18.32 14.69
C PRO A 185 24.94 19.23 15.81
N LYS A 186 24.42 18.63 16.87
CA LYS A 186 24.54 19.15 18.23
C LYS A 186 25.31 18.10 19.03
N HIS A 187 26.62 18.37 19.14
CA HIS A 187 27.63 17.80 20.04
C HIS A 187 27.40 16.39 20.62
N GLU A 188 28.34 15.50 20.26
CA GLU A 188 28.74 14.24 20.94
C GLU A 188 27.64 13.14 21.00
N THR A 189 27.86 11.90 20.56
CA THR A 189 29.00 11.02 20.83
C THR A 189 29.22 9.96 19.74
N MET A 190 30.48 9.59 19.65
CA MET A 190 31.10 8.53 18.87
C MET A 190 30.60 7.13 19.29
N HIS A 191 29.53 6.57 18.69
CA HIS A 191 29.15 5.13 18.82
C HIS A 191 28.22 4.56 17.74
N THR A 192 27.82 5.33 16.73
CA THR A 192 26.77 4.94 15.76
C THR A 192 27.22 3.93 14.69
N GLU A 193 28.47 3.96 14.24
CA GLU A 193 28.94 3.09 13.15
C GLU A 193 29.01 1.61 13.56
N ASP A 194 29.44 1.31 14.79
CA ASP A 194 29.47 -0.05 15.33
C ASP A 194 28.06 -0.64 15.54
N GLN A 195 27.10 0.22 15.89
CA GLN A 195 25.70 -0.19 16.07
C GLN A 195 25.03 -0.51 14.72
N ILE A 196 25.33 0.28 13.68
CA ILE A 196 24.84 0.04 12.32
C ILE A 196 25.46 -1.23 11.73
N ALA A 197 26.77 -1.44 11.92
CA ALA A 197 27.44 -2.66 11.47
C ALA A 197 26.85 -3.92 12.14
N LYS A 198 26.50 -3.82 13.44
CA LYS A 198 25.83 -4.90 14.17
C LYS A 198 24.42 -5.18 13.63
N LEU A 199 23.63 -4.14 13.35
CA LEU A 199 22.29 -4.24 12.75
C LEU A 199 22.33 -4.92 11.37
N MET A 200 23.26 -4.52 10.50
CA MET A 200 23.42 -5.11 9.17
C MET A 200 23.78 -6.60 9.24
N ASN A 201 24.56 -7.01 10.26
CA ASN A 201 24.95 -8.40 10.45
C ASN A 201 23.79 -9.25 11.00
N GLU A 202 22.97 -8.69 11.90
CA GLU A 202 21.77 -9.36 12.43
C GLU A 202 20.69 -9.54 11.35
N ILE A 203 20.52 -8.54 10.47
CA ILE A 203 19.63 -8.62 9.29
C ILE A 203 20.10 -9.71 8.33
N THR A 204 21.40 -9.80 8.06
CA THR A 204 21.98 -10.83 7.18
C THR A 204 21.75 -12.23 7.75
N THR A 205 21.98 -12.40 9.06
CA THR A 205 21.73 -13.67 9.76
C THR A 205 20.25 -14.08 9.72
N TRP A 206 19.34 -13.11 9.73
CA TRP A 206 17.90 -13.34 9.60
C TRP A 206 17.51 -13.80 8.18
N LYS A 207 18.14 -13.21 7.17
CA LYS A 207 17.96 -13.59 5.76
C LYS A 207 18.31 -15.06 5.54
N ASP A 208 19.42 -15.51 6.10
CA ASP A 208 19.86 -16.91 5.99
C ASP A 208 18.90 -17.88 6.69
N LYS A 209 18.40 -17.51 7.89
CA LYS A 209 17.40 -18.34 8.59
C LYS A 209 16.07 -18.41 7.86
N TYR A 210 15.66 -17.34 7.20
CA TYR A 210 14.42 -17.28 6.45
C TYR A 210 14.51 -18.07 5.13
N CYS A 211 15.65 -18.03 4.44
CA CYS A 211 15.92 -18.89 3.28
C CYS A 211 15.77 -20.38 3.62
N VAL A 212 16.31 -20.83 4.76
CA VAL A 212 16.17 -22.23 5.21
C VAL A 212 14.72 -22.62 5.49
N LEU A 213 13.90 -21.69 6.00
CA LEU A 213 12.47 -21.94 6.21
C LEU A 213 11.68 -22.00 4.90
N LEU A 214 12.02 -21.17 3.93
CA LEU A 214 11.45 -21.19 2.58
C LEU A 214 11.77 -22.48 1.83
N GLU A 215 13.01 -22.98 1.94
CA GLU A 215 13.41 -24.26 1.34
C GLU A 215 12.63 -25.44 1.96
N LYS A 216 12.45 -25.45 3.29
CA LYS A 216 11.62 -26.47 3.95
C LYS A 216 10.15 -26.41 3.53
N TYR A 217 9.60 -25.21 3.38
CA TYR A 217 8.22 -25.04 2.95
C TYR A 217 8.02 -25.49 1.49
N ASN A 218 8.97 -25.19 0.60
CA ASN A 218 8.91 -25.65 -0.79
C ASN A 218 9.07 -27.17 -0.91
N SER A 219 9.95 -27.78 -0.13
CA SER A 219 10.07 -29.26 -0.05
C SER A 219 8.77 -29.90 0.42
N PHE A 220 8.09 -29.31 1.42
CA PHE A 220 6.80 -29.80 1.90
C PHE A 220 5.71 -29.74 0.81
N LEU A 221 5.69 -28.68 0.00
CA LEU A 221 4.75 -28.53 -1.12
C LEU A 221 5.02 -29.47 -2.31
N GLU A 222 6.26 -29.94 -2.47
CA GLU A 222 6.63 -30.92 -3.50
C GLU A 222 6.28 -32.36 -3.06
N ASP A 223 6.43 -32.68 -1.78
CA ASP A 223 6.03 -33.98 -1.22
C ASP A 223 4.51 -34.18 -1.24
N ASP A 224 3.72 -33.11 -1.04
CA ASP A 224 2.25 -33.15 -1.11
C ASP A 224 1.74 -33.33 -2.56
N LYS A 225 2.54 -32.94 -3.56
CA LYS A 225 2.20 -33.14 -5.00
C LYS A 225 2.53 -34.53 -5.51
N ASN A 226 3.45 -35.25 -4.85
CA ASN A 226 3.88 -36.59 -5.26
C ASN A 226 3.14 -37.72 -4.52
N ASN A 227 2.36 -37.40 -3.48
CA ASN A 227 1.62 -38.36 -2.66
C ASN A 227 0.08 -38.29 -2.80
N GLY A 228 -0.43 -37.55 -3.79
CA GLY A 228 -1.85 -37.53 -4.19
C GLY A 228 -2.06 -38.11 -5.58
#